data_AF-C7G9X3-F1
#
_entry.id   AF-C7G9X3-F1
#
_cell.length_a   1.000
_cell.length_b   1.000
_cell.length_c   1.000
_cell.angle_alpha   90.00
_cell.angle_beta   90.00
_cell.angle_gamma   90.00
#
_symmetry.space_group_name_H-M   'P 1'
#
loop_
_entity.id
_entity.type
_entity.pdbx_description
1 polymer ?
#
loop_
_entity_poly.entity_id
_entity_poly.type
_entity_poly.pdbx_seq_one_letter_code
_entity_poly.pdbx_strand_id
1 'polypeptide(L)' 'MARPKKYNISLTDDELKELKSVMRKKQTTKTVRNRCQIIIDLD' A
#
# COMPACT_ATOMS: atom_id res chain seq x y z
N MET A 1 -6.61 -2.10 23.99
CA MET A 1 -5.96 -2.21 22.67
C MET A 1 -5.72 -0.80 22.14
N ALA A 2 -4.53 -0.47 21.66
CA ALA A 2 -4.26 0.88 21.16
C ALA A 2 -5.16 1.22 19.96
N ARG A 3 -5.66 2.45 19.89
CA ARG A 3 -6.48 2.91 18.76
C ARG A 3 -5.60 2.95 17.50
N PRO A 4 -5.96 2.27 16.41
CA PRO A 4 -5.23 2.36 15.15
C PRO A 4 -5.22 3.80 14.65
N LYS A 5 -4.03 4.36 14.42
CA LYS A 5 -3.88 5.66 13.74
C LYS A 5 -4.17 5.46 12.25
N LYS A 6 -5.04 6.30 11.70
CA LYS A 6 -5.27 6.37 10.25
C LYS A 6 -4.36 7.45 9.69
N TYR A 7 -3.61 7.11 8.65
CA TYR A 7 -2.81 8.04 7.87
C TYR A 7 -3.46 8.19 6.50
N ASN A 8 -3.72 9.43 6.09
CA ASN A 8 -4.28 9.73 4.79
C ASN A 8 -3.11 10.04 3.84
N ILE A 9 -3.02 9.28 2.76
CA ILE A 9 -2.07 9.50 1.67
C ILE A 9 -2.85 9.93 0.44
N SER A 10 -2.41 11.01 -0.19
CA SER A 10 -2.96 11.51 -1.45
C SER A 10 -2.10 10.99 -2.58
N LEU A 11 -2.67 10.13 -3.42
CA LEU A 11 -1.99 9.56 -4.58
C LEU A 11 -2.54 10.20 -5.86
N THR A 12 -1.69 10.35 -6.86
CA THR A 12 -2.10 10.66 -8.23
C THR A 12 -2.73 9.43 -8.90
N ASP A 13 -3.43 9.63 -10.03
CA ASP A 13 -4.17 8.53 -10.67
C ASP A 13 -3.23 7.42 -11.20
N ASP A 14 -2.04 7.80 -11.66
CA ASP A 14 -0.99 6.88 -12.12
C ASP A 14 -0.44 6.02 -10.98
N GLU A 15 -0.09 6.64 -9.84
CA GLU A 15 0.35 5.93 -8.62
C GLU A 15 -0.76 4.99 -8.09
N LEU A 16 -2.01 5.43 -8.18
CA LEU A 16 -3.16 4.64 -7.77
C LEU A 16 -3.39 3.42 -8.69
N LYS A 17 -3.10 3.56 -9.98
CA LYS A 17 -3.17 2.47 -10.97
C LYS A 17 -2.06 1.44 -10.74
N GLU A 18 -0.84 1.89 -10.47
CA GLU A 18 0.28 1.01 -10.11
C GLU A 18 0.01 0.28 -8.80
N LEU A 19 -0.43 1.00 -7.76
CA LEU A 19 -0.78 0.40 -6.47
C LEU A 19 -1.84 -0.69 -6.61
N LYS A 20 -2.93 -0.43 -7.35
CA LYS A 20 -3.98 -1.44 -7.61
C LYS A 20 -3.44 -2.68 -8.32
N SER A 21 -2.52 -2.50 -9.29
CA SER A 21 -1.89 -3.60 -10.02
C SER A 21 -1.01 -4.44 -9.10
N VAL A 22 -0.19 -3.78 -8.27
CA VAL A 22 0.72 -4.44 -7.33
C VAL A 22 -0.06 -5.12 -6.20
N MET A 23 -1.11 -4.52 -5.65
CA MET A 23 -1.94 -5.11 -4.58
C MET A 23 -2.67 -6.41 -4.99
N ARG A 24 -3.02 -6.56 -6.27
CA ARG A 24 -3.71 -7.75 -6.79
C ARG A 24 -2.80 -8.97 -6.95
N LYS A 25 -1.48 -8.78 -6.90
CA LYS A 25 -0.54 -9.89 -7.01
C LYS A 25 -0.51 -10.69 -5.70
N LYS A 26 -0.60 -12.02 -5.80
CA LYS A 26 -0.69 -12.92 -4.64
C LYS A 26 0.51 -12.84 -3.67
N GLN A 27 1.66 -12.39 -4.14
CA GLN A 27 2.85 -12.25 -3.31
C GLN A 27 2.81 -11.01 -2.39
N THR A 28 2.13 -9.93 -2.77
CA THR A 28 2.20 -8.62 -2.10
C THR A 28 1.12 -8.53 -1.02
N THR A 29 0.02 -9.26 -1.18
CA THR A 29 -1.05 -9.37 -0.19
C THR A 29 -0.68 -10.25 1.01
N LYS A 30 0.34 -11.13 0.87
CA LYS A 30 0.65 -12.19 1.86
C LYS A 30 1.09 -11.66 3.23
N THR A 31 1.90 -10.60 3.27
CA THR A 31 2.50 -10.11 4.51
C THR A 31 2.25 -8.61 4.68
N VAL A 32 2.24 -8.16 5.93
CA VAL A 32 2.20 -6.72 6.26
C VAL A 32 3.44 -6.03 5.70
N ARG A 33 4.61 -6.68 5.77
CA ARG A 33 5.88 -6.19 5.22
C ARG A 33 5.78 -5.88 3.73
N ASN A 34 5.25 -6.80 2.93
CA ASN A 34 5.15 -6.60 1.48
C ASN A 34 4.19 -5.45 1.14
N ARG A 35 3.12 -5.26 1.94
CA ARG A 35 2.22 -4.11 1.80
C ARG A 35 2.87 -2.79 2.20
N CYS A 36 3.66 -2.78 3.28
CA CYS A 36 4.42 -1.60 3.69
C CYS A 36 5.52 -1.24 2.71
N GLN A 37 6.17 -2.22 2.08
CA GLN A 37 7.19 -1.96 1.05
C GLN A 37 6.61 -1.21 -0.15
N ILE A 38 5.39 -1.56 -0.59
CA ILE A 38 4.71 -0.81 -1.67
C ILE A 38 4.47 0.64 -1.26
N ILE A 39 4.12 0.89 0.01
CA ILE A 39 3.88 2.25 0.51
C ILE A 39 5.20 3.03 0.60
N ILE A 40 6.30 2.38 0.97
CA ILE A 40 7.65 2.99 1.03
C ILE A 40 8.18 3.29 -0.38
N ASP A 41 7.90 2.43 -1.36
CA ASP A 41 8.32 2.64 -2.75
C ASP A 41 7.47 3.71 -3.48
N LEU A 42 6.30 4.08 -2.92
CA LEU A 42 5.39 5.12 -3.42
C LEU A 42 5.62 6.51 -2.80
N ASP A 43 6.44 6.61 -1.76
CA ASP A 43 6.81 7.86 -1.06
C ASP A 43 8.15 8.39 -1.63
#